data_AF-A0A4R6IM22-F1
#
_entry.id   AF-A0A4R6IM22-F1
#
_cell.length_a   1.000
_cell.length_b   1.000
_cell.length_c   1.000
_cell.angle_alpha   90.00
_cell.angle_beta   90.00
_cell.angle_gamma   90.00
#
_symmetry.space_group_name_H-M   'P 1'
#
loop_
_entity.id
_entity.type
_entity.pdbx_description
1 polymer ?
#
loop_
_entity_poly.entity_id
_entity_poly.type
_entity_poly.pdbx_seq_one_letter_code
_entity_poly.pdbx_strand_id
1 'polypeptide(L)'
;MARRPRIKPGIIGRIVNDELSYGPNKGSKNARKVNVQSVHLEYEIWYDRHYIVRLQFGDRVGKRAGIEEKTILKLASDSLSYLTYYSLQVRNFSFVSPEKQTAHTLRIVLQRDTENGTLNVVIGFCHLSARNCEATIYTAMVIDDFRLSDGQYAVLINEGHSILYKMDNKLLREIYTSSIDFESSR
;
A
#
# COMPACT_ATOMS: atom_id res chain seq x y z
N MET A 1 52.09 39.64 -24.79
CA MET A 1 52.07 38.75 -23.60
C MET A 1 51.10 37.61 -23.86
N ALA A 2 51.57 36.36 -23.95
CA ALA A 2 50.71 35.22 -24.24
C ALA A 2 49.83 34.85 -23.03
N ARG A 3 48.51 34.71 -23.24
CA ARG A 3 47.55 34.31 -22.19
C ARG A 3 47.84 32.87 -21.75
N ARG A 4 47.97 32.65 -20.43
CA ARG A 4 48.17 31.32 -19.83
C ARG A 4 46.98 30.39 -20.17
N PRO A 5 47.23 29.17 -20.65
CA PRO A 5 46.16 28.20 -20.91
C PRO A 5 45.47 27.79 -19.59
N ARG A 6 44.14 27.84 -19.57
CA ARG A 6 43.33 27.35 -18.44
C ARG A 6 43.24 25.83 -18.49
N ILE A 7 43.59 25.18 -17.39
CA ILE A 7 43.36 23.74 -17.17
C ILE A 7 41.85 23.52 -17.16
N LYS A 8 41.32 22.74 -18.11
CA LYS A 8 39.92 22.31 -18.10
C LYS A 8 39.80 21.18 -17.07
N PRO A 9 38.82 21.20 -16.16
CA PRO A 9 38.55 20.07 -15.27
C PRO A 9 37.93 18.94 -16.10
N GLY A 10 38.78 18.22 -16.84
CA GLY A 10 38.43 16.93 -17.39
C GLY A 10 38.72 15.87 -16.34
N ILE A 11 37.81 14.93 -16.12
CA ILE A 11 38.10 13.74 -15.32
C ILE A 11 39.17 12.96 -16.09
N ILE A 12 40.43 13.05 -15.66
CA ILE A 12 41.54 12.27 -16.22
C ILE A 12 41.61 10.97 -15.42
N GLY A 13 40.99 9.91 -15.93
CA GLY A 13 41.05 8.59 -15.32
C GLY A 13 39.79 7.74 -15.57
N ARG A 14 39.91 6.44 -15.29
CA ARG A 14 38.78 5.51 -15.27
C ARG A 14 38.12 5.62 -13.89
N ILE A 15 36.80 5.82 -13.84
CA ILE A 15 36.05 5.70 -12.59
C ILE A 15 36.14 4.23 -12.16
N VAL A 16 36.94 3.95 -11.12
CA VAL A 16 37.03 2.63 -10.51
C VAL A 16 35.98 2.59 -9.40
N ASN A 17 34.98 1.74 -9.56
CA ASN A 17 33.98 1.51 -8.54
C ASN A 17 34.55 0.49 -7.54
N ASP A 18 34.93 0.93 -6.34
CA ASP A 18 35.44 0.04 -5.29
C ASP A 18 34.26 -0.55 -4.51
N GLU A 19 33.94 -1.81 -4.79
CA GLU A 19 32.84 -2.54 -4.16
C GLU A 19 33.01 -2.69 -2.63
N LEU A 20 34.23 -2.54 -2.10
CA LEU A 20 34.54 -2.64 -0.68
C LEU A 20 34.59 -1.29 0.03
N SER A 21 34.36 -0.19 -0.69
CA SER A 21 34.41 1.15 -0.13
C SER A 21 33.28 1.43 0.88
N TYR A 22 33.60 2.25 1.88
CA TYR A 22 32.59 2.80 2.79
C TYR A 22 31.94 4.02 2.15
N GLY A 23 30.63 4.15 2.31
CA GLY A 23 29.84 5.29 1.85
C GLY A 23 28.60 5.52 2.71
N PRO A 24 27.88 6.62 2.47
CA PRO A 24 26.68 6.94 3.23
C PRO A 24 25.49 6.04 2.82
N ASN A 25 24.68 5.67 3.80
CA ASN A 25 23.32 5.14 3.62
C ASN A 25 22.33 5.92 4.53
N LYS A 26 21.05 5.53 4.54
CA LYS A 26 20.01 6.22 5.33
C LYS A 26 20.25 6.18 6.85
N GLY A 27 21.06 5.26 7.36
CA GLY A 27 21.34 5.09 8.80
C GLY A 27 22.72 5.55 9.25
N SER A 28 23.70 5.65 8.36
CA SER A 28 25.09 6.02 8.69
C SER A 28 25.83 6.62 7.50
N LYS A 29 26.70 7.60 7.76
CA LYS A 29 27.56 8.21 6.73
C LYS A 29 28.75 7.32 6.32
N ASN A 30 29.09 6.33 7.15
CA ASN A 30 30.25 5.45 7.01
C ASN A 30 29.83 3.98 7.00
N ALA A 31 28.88 3.61 6.13
CA ALA A 31 28.39 2.25 6.00
C ALA A 31 29.06 1.54 4.81
N ARG A 32 29.04 0.21 4.80
CA ARG A 32 29.43 -0.58 3.63
C ARG A 32 28.29 -1.51 3.25
N LYS A 33 27.94 -1.54 1.96
CA LYS A 33 26.92 -2.46 1.44
C LYS A 33 27.53 -3.86 1.36
N VAL A 34 27.01 -4.80 2.13
CA VAL A 34 27.53 -6.18 2.19
C VAL A 34 26.69 -7.14 1.36
N ASN A 35 25.38 -6.98 1.38
CA ASN A 35 24.46 -7.89 0.70
C ASN A 35 23.18 -7.15 0.27
N VAL A 36 22.48 -7.70 -0.71
CA VAL A 36 21.10 -7.35 -1.06
C VAL A 36 20.31 -8.64 -1.09
N GLN A 37 19.23 -8.69 -0.33
CA GLN A 37 18.32 -9.83 -0.33
C GLN A 37 16.90 -9.35 -0.60
N SER A 38 16.23 -10.05 -1.51
CA SER A 38 14.81 -9.84 -1.79
C SER A 38 14.00 -10.89 -1.04
N VAL A 39 12.88 -10.45 -0.45
CA VAL A 39 11.91 -11.32 0.20
C VAL A 39 10.60 -11.21 -0.57
N HIS A 40 10.02 -12.34 -0.95
CA HIS A 40 8.71 -12.40 -1.57
C HIS A 40 7.64 -12.61 -0.49
N LEU A 41 6.56 -11.82 -0.57
CA LEU A 41 5.37 -11.95 0.27
C LEU A 41 4.21 -12.39 -0.61
N GLU A 42 3.51 -13.44 -0.19
CA GLU A 42 2.37 -14.01 -0.88
C GLU A 42 1.08 -13.63 -0.13
N TYR A 43 0.05 -13.29 -0.89
CA TYR A 43 -1.27 -12.91 -0.37
C TYR A 43 -2.33 -13.85 -0.94
N GLU A 44 -2.99 -14.60 -0.07
CA GLU A 44 -4.13 -15.44 -0.42
C GLU A 44 -5.41 -14.61 -0.26
N ILE A 45 -6.03 -14.23 -1.38
CA ILE A 45 -7.22 -13.37 -1.37
C ILE A 45 -8.50 -14.23 -1.45
N TRP A 46 -9.36 -14.07 -0.45
CA TRP A 46 -10.63 -14.76 -0.29
C TRP A 46 -11.81 -13.78 -0.35
N TYR A 47 -12.98 -14.28 -0.73
CA TYR A 47 -14.24 -13.55 -0.67
C TYR A 47 -15.11 -14.07 0.46
N ASP A 48 -15.59 -13.16 1.30
CA ASP A 48 -16.63 -13.48 2.26
C ASP A 48 -17.96 -13.77 1.54
N ARG A 49 -18.77 -14.68 2.11
CA ARG A 49 -20.09 -15.01 1.57
C ARG A 49 -20.96 -13.77 1.38
N HIS A 50 -20.87 -12.78 2.26
CA HIS A 50 -21.62 -11.53 2.19
C HIS A 50 -21.31 -10.72 0.93
N TYR A 51 -20.04 -10.68 0.52
CA TYR A 51 -19.65 -10.07 -0.75
C TYR A 51 -20.26 -10.83 -1.93
N ILE A 52 -20.13 -12.16 -1.96
CA ILE A 52 -20.65 -12.99 -3.05
C ILE A 52 -22.16 -12.83 -3.22
N VAL A 53 -22.91 -12.83 -2.10
CA VAL A 53 -24.37 -12.61 -2.13
C VAL A 53 -24.70 -11.24 -2.73
N ARG A 54 -23.97 -10.18 -2.36
CA ARG A 54 -24.18 -8.84 -2.94
C ARG A 54 -23.84 -8.77 -4.42
N LEU A 55 -22.78 -9.45 -4.85
CA LEU A 55 -22.40 -9.50 -6.26
C LEU A 55 -23.47 -10.21 -7.12
N GLN A 56 -23.98 -11.35 -6.63
CA GLN A 56 -24.92 -12.19 -7.38
C GLN A 56 -26.36 -11.64 -7.36
N PHE A 57 -26.85 -11.28 -6.17
CA PHE A 57 -28.26 -10.96 -5.93
C PHE A 57 -28.50 -9.46 -5.72
N GLY A 58 -27.45 -8.66 -5.54
CA GLY A 58 -27.58 -7.25 -5.24
C GLY A 58 -28.07 -6.98 -3.81
N ASP A 59 -28.79 -5.88 -3.64
CA ASP A 59 -29.51 -5.53 -2.42
C ASP A 59 -30.99 -5.24 -2.70
N ARG A 60 -31.69 -4.59 -1.75
CA ARG A 60 -33.11 -4.21 -1.91
C ARG A 60 -33.37 -3.26 -3.08
N VAL A 61 -32.33 -2.62 -3.63
CA VAL A 61 -32.39 -1.65 -4.73
C VAL A 61 -31.97 -2.30 -6.07
N GLY A 62 -31.53 -3.56 -6.05
CA GLY A 62 -31.16 -4.32 -7.23
C GLY A 62 -29.67 -4.68 -7.28
N LYS A 63 -29.21 -5.16 -8.44
CA LYS A 63 -27.79 -5.51 -8.66
C LYS A 63 -26.90 -4.28 -8.53
N ARG A 64 -25.78 -4.43 -7.82
CA ARG A 64 -24.79 -3.37 -7.65
C ARG A 64 -23.77 -3.44 -8.77
N ALA A 65 -23.66 -2.36 -9.55
CA ALA A 65 -22.63 -2.19 -10.57
C ALA A 65 -21.32 -1.69 -9.93
N GLY A 66 -20.17 -1.99 -10.55
CA GLY A 66 -18.87 -1.46 -10.15
C GLY A 66 -18.18 -2.22 -9.00
N ILE A 67 -18.75 -3.36 -8.58
CA ILE A 67 -18.18 -4.25 -7.57
C ILE A 67 -17.72 -5.59 -8.14
N GLU A 68 -17.43 -5.64 -9.44
CA GLU A 68 -17.02 -6.87 -10.12
C GLU A 68 -15.66 -7.37 -9.59
N GLU A 69 -15.49 -8.69 -9.52
CA GLU A 69 -14.30 -9.34 -8.95
C GLU A 69 -12.98 -8.79 -9.48
N LYS A 70 -12.88 -8.57 -10.80
CA LYS A 70 -11.66 -8.03 -11.43
C LYS A 70 -11.31 -6.63 -10.91
N THR A 71 -12.31 -5.77 -10.72
CA THR A 71 -12.14 -4.40 -10.21
C THR A 71 -11.68 -4.43 -8.76
N ILE A 72 -12.30 -5.29 -7.95
CA ILE A 72 -11.98 -5.45 -6.53
C ILE A 72 -10.57 -6.02 -6.34
N LEU A 73 -10.22 -7.08 -7.07
CA LEU A 73 -8.89 -7.69 -7.00
C LEU A 73 -7.81 -6.73 -7.44
N LYS A 74 -8.07 -5.93 -8.49
CA LYS A 74 -7.13 -4.89 -8.91
C LYS A 74 -6.91 -3.87 -7.79
N LEU A 75 -7.97 -3.35 -7.17
CA LEU A 75 -7.84 -2.41 -6.06
C LEU A 75 -7.12 -3.02 -4.85
N ALA A 76 -7.45 -4.26 -4.49
CA ALA A 76 -6.78 -4.98 -3.41
C ALA A 76 -5.28 -5.13 -3.71
N SER A 77 -4.92 -5.61 -4.89
CA SER A 77 -3.53 -5.76 -5.34
C SER A 77 -2.78 -4.43 -5.34
N ASP A 78 -3.36 -3.38 -5.93
CA ASP A 78 -2.75 -2.05 -6.00
C ASP A 78 -2.54 -1.47 -4.59
N SER A 79 -3.37 -1.85 -3.61
CA SER A 79 -3.27 -1.37 -2.23
C SER A 79 -2.15 -2.00 -1.42
N LEU A 80 -1.72 -3.22 -1.75
CA LEU A 80 -0.80 -3.99 -0.90
C LEU A 80 0.54 -3.28 -0.69
N SER A 81 1.05 -2.65 -1.74
CA SER A 81 2.31 -1.93 -1.70
C SER A 81 2.21 -0.66 -0.86
N TYR A 82 1.10 0.07 -0.93
CA TYR A 82 0.82 1.23 -0.08
C TYR A 82 0.62 0.82 1.39
N LEU A 83 -0.15 -0.23 1.65
CA LEU A 83 -0.36 -0.75 3.01
C LEU A 83 0.96 -1.19 3.66
N THR A 84 1.80 -1.88 2.90
CA THR A 84 3.15 -2.29 3.33
C THR A 84 4.05 -1.07 3.56
N TYR A 85 3.98 -0.08 2.68
CA TYR A 85 4.72 1.17 2.88
C TYR A 85 4.28 1.88 4.16
N TYR A 86 2.97 2.00 4.41
CA TYR A 86 2.43 2.63 5.60
C TYR A 86 2.79 1.89 6.88
N SER A 87 2.80 0.56 6.89
CA SER A 87 3.20 -0.20 8.09
C SER A 87 4.68 0.01 8.46
N LEU A 88 5.51 0.42 7.49
CA LEU A 88 6.92 0.74 7.73
C LEU A 88 7.15 2.21 8.09
N GLN A 89 6.35 3.15 7.56
CA GLN A 89 6.55 4.59 7.77
C GLN A 89 5.73 5.17 8.93
N VAL A 90 4.50 4.69 9.13
CA VAL A 90 3.56 5.27 10.08
C VAL A 90 3.63 4.52 11.40
N ARG A 91 4.06 5.21 12.47
CA ARG A 91 4.13 4.62 13.81
C ARG A 91 2.75 4.14 14.26
N ASN A 92 2.71 2.96 14.87
CA ASN A 92 1.49 2.32 15.40
C ASN A 92 0.42 1.98 14.35
N PHE A 93 0.76 2.00 13.06
CA PHE A 93 -0.09 1.45 12.02
C PHE A 93 0.33 0.01 11.69
N SER A 94 -0.66 -0.88 11.67
CA SER A 94 -0.55 -2.23 11.10
C SER A 94 -1.87 -2.53 10.42
N PHE A 95 -1.82 -3.24 9.30
CA PHE A 95 -3.00 -3.72 8.59
C PHE A 95 -3.22 -5.23 8.74
N VAL A 96 -2.23 -5.94 9.30
CA VAL A 96 -2.27 -7.39 9.48
C VAL A 96 -2.65 -7.72 10.93
N SER A 97 -3.68 -8.54 11.08
CA SER A 97 -4.11 -9.07 12.36
C SER A 97 -3.19 -10.21 12.82
N PRO A 98 -2.85 -10.29 14.12
CA PRO A 98 -2.07 -11.39 14.67
C PRO A 98 -2.88 -12.70 14.68
N GLU A 99 -2.18 -13.82 14.57
CA GLU A 99 -2.73 -15.19 14.42
C GLU A 99 -3.68 -15.60 15.55
N LYS A 100 -3.41 -15.17 16.79
CA LYS A 100 -4.25 -15.48 17.98
C LYS A 100 -5.14 -14.28 18.31
N GLN A 101 -6.21 -14.09 17.54
CA GLN A 101 -7.20 -13.08 17.89
C GLN A 101 -8.38 -13.70 18.66
N THR A 102 -8.67 -13.13 19.83
CA THR A 102 -9.89 -13.36 20.60
C THR A 102 -11.04 -12.42 20.18
N ALA A 103 -10.76 -11.48 19.26
CA ALA A 103 -11.67 -10.44 18.78
C ALA A 103 -11.77 -10.44 17.24
N HIS A 104 -12.61 -9.57 16.69
CA HIS A 104 -12.80 -9.41 15.25
C HIS A 104 -11.50 -8.99 14.53
N THR A 105 -11.25 -9.58 13.36
CA THR A 105 -10.17 -9.21 12.43
C THR A 105 -10.17 -7.71 12.17
N LEU A 106 -8.98 -7.10 12.19
CA LEU A 106 -8.81 -5.71 11.78
C LEU A 106 -9.24 -5.56 10.32
N ARG A 107 -10.22 -4.68 10.07
CA ARG A 107 -10.74 -4.39 8.73
C ARG A 107 -10.32 -3.00 8.32
N ILE A 108 -9.78 -2.89 7.12
CA ILE A 108 -9.45 -1.63 6.45
C ILE A 108 -10.39 -1.43 5.28
N VAL A 109 -10.67 -0.17 4.95
CA VAL A 109 -11.44 0.18 3.76
C VAL A 109 -10.51 0.68 2.67
N LEU A 110 -10.43 -0.04 1.55
CA LEU A 110 -9.73 0.44 0.36
C LEU A 110 -10.70 1.29 -0.45
N GLN A 111 -10.25 2.45 -0.90
CA GLN A 111 -11.06 3.42 -1.61
C GLN A 111 -10.42 3.78 -2.95
N ARG A 112 -11.26 3.96 -3.97
CA ARG A 112 -10.86 4.48 -5.28
C ARG A 112 -12.02 5.25 -5.88
N ASP A 113 -11.74 6.45 -6.36
CA ASP A 113 -12.75 7.24 -7.07
C ASP A 113 -13.07 6.61 -8.43
N THR A 114 -14.36 6.60 -8.76
CA THR A 114 -14.89 6.10 -10.03
C THR A 114 -15.89 7.10 -10.60
N GLU A 115 -16.32 6.92 -11.84
CA GLU A 115 -17.33 7.78 -12.47
C GLU A 115 -18.67 7.79 -11.74
N ASN A 116 -18.99 6.71 -11.01
CA ASN A 116 -20.27 6.52 -10.32
C ASN A 116 -20.18 6.78 -8.80
N GLY A 117 -19.08 7.37 -8.33
CA GLY A 117 -18.79 7.63 -6.92
C GLY A 117 -17.56 6.87 -6.42
N THR A 118 -17.33 6.85 -5.12
CA THR A 118 -16.18 6.16 -4.54
C THR A 118 -16.44 4.67 -4.37
N LEU A 119 -15.61 3.81 -4.96
CA LEU A 119 -15.57 2.38 -4.68
C LEU A 119 -14.91 2.16 -3.32
N ASN A 120 -15.63 1.52 -2.41
CA ASN A 120 -15.20 1.17 -1.06
C ASN A 120 -15.15 -0.35 -0.93
N VAL A 121 -14.00 -0.90 -0.54
CA VAL A 121 -13.79 -2.34 -0.34
C VAL A 121 -13.32 -2.58 1.09
N VAL A 122 -14.14 -3.28 1.86
CA VAL A 122 -13.78 -3.68 3.23
C VAL A 122 -13.00 -4.98 3.15
N ILE A 123 -11.74 -4.94 3.57
CA ILE A 123 -10.83 -6.07 3.55
C ILE A 123 -10.19 -6.25 4.94
N GLY A 124 -9.99 -7.48 5.36
CA GLY A 124 -9.17 -7.81 6.54
C GLY A 124 -7.96 -8.63 6.13
N PHE A 125 -6.85 -8.45 6.83
CA PHE A 125 -5.63 -9.24 6.62
C PHE A 125 -5.27 -10.00 7.89
N CYS A 126 -4.88 -11.26 7.72
CA CYS A 126 -4.46 -12.15 8.79
C CYS A 126 -3.08 -12.72 8.48
N HIS A 127 -2.21 -12.76 9.49
CA HIS A 127 -0.92 -13.43 9.37
C HIS A 127 -1.12 -14.96 9.31
N LEU A 128 -0.56 -15.62 8.29
CA LEU A 128 -0.47 -17.08 8.21
C LEU A 128 0.95 -17.55 8.55
N SER A 129 1.95 -16.93 7.94
CA SER A 129 3.37 -17.25 8.15
C SER A 129 4.25 -16.05 7.86
N ALA A 130 5.57 -16.18 8.07
CA ALA A 130 6.53 -15.13 7.79
C ALA A 130 6.53 -14.61 6.33
N ARG A 131 5.97 -15.37 5.38
CA ARG A 131 5.87 -14.99 3.97
C ARG A 131 4.45 -14.95 3.43
N ASN A 132 3.46 -15.42 4.19
CA ASN A 132 2.10 -15.59 3.70
C ASN A 132 1.13 -14.80 4.57
N CYS A 133 0.26 -14.04 3.92
CA CYS A 133 -0.86 -13.38 4.55
C CYS A 133 -2.15 -13.82 3.87
N GLU A 134 -3.19 -14.03 4.66
CA GLU A 134 -4.54 -14.18 4.15
C GLU A 134 -5.19 -12.80 4.07
N ALA A 135 -5.91 -12.53 3.00
CA ALA A 135 -6.75 -11.34 2.86
C ALA A 135 -8.20 -11.78 2.60
N THR A 136 -9.16 -11.27 3.36
CA THR A 136 -10.59 -11.55 3.14
C THR A 136 -11.32 -10.28 2.78
N ILE A 137 -11.94 -10.25 1.60
CA ILE A 137 -12.82 -9.18 1.16
C ILE A 137 -14.21 -9.44 1.74
N TYR A 138 -14.63 -8.63 2.71
CA TYR A 138 -15.91 -8.76 3.37
C TYR A 138 -17.05 -8.15 2.57
N THR A 139 -16.81 -7.00 1.96
CA THR A 139 -17.83 -6.32 1.14
C THR A 139 -17.25 -5.26 0.24
N ALA A 140 -18.00 -4.88 -0.79
CA ALA A 140 -17.69 -3.79 -1.69
C ALA A 140 -18.94 -2.96 -2.02
N MET A 141 -18.78 -1.64 -2.16
CA MET A 141 -19.85 -0.69 -2.46
C MET A 141 -19.32 0.52 -3.22
N VAL A 142 -20.02 0.97 -4.25
CA VAL A 142 -19.79 2.30 -4.85
C VAL A 142 -20.76 3.28 -4.20
N ILE A 143 -20.24 4.14 -3.31
CA ILE A 143 -21.00 5.13 -2.56
C ILE A 143 -20.05 6.18 -1.94
N ASP A 144 -20.42 7.45 -1.96
CA ASP A 144 -19.55 8.54 -1.49
C ASP A 144 -19.58 8.70 0.05
N ASP A 145 -20.70 8.41 0.70
CA ASP A 145 -20.89 8.59 2.15
C ASP A 145 -20.65 7.30 2.95
N PHE A 146 -19.66 6.49 2.53
CA PHE A 146 -19.34 5.23 3.20
C PHE A 146 -18.94 5.47 4.66
N ARG A 147 -19.66 4.83 5.59
CA ARG A 147 -19.45 5.01 7.03
C ARG A 147 -18.31 4.12 7.54
N LEU A 148 -17.29 4.76 8.10
CA LEU A 148 -16.21 4.09 8.83
C LEU A 148 -16.55 4.00 10.31
N SER A 149 -16.21 2.86 10.93
CA SER A 149 -16.28 2.68 12.38
C SER A 149 -15.14 3.44 13.07
N ASP A 150 -15.34 3.82 14.33
CA ASP A 150 -14.29 4.44 15.12
C ASP A 150 -13.07 3.50 15.26
N GLY A 151 -11.87 4.04 15.09
CA GLY A 151 -10.61 3.29 15.03
C GLY A 151 -10.31 2.63 13.67
N GLN A 152 -11.25 2.64 12.72
CA GLN A 152 -11.07 2.02 11.41
C GLN A 152 -10.17 2.88 10.50
N TYR A 153 -9.28 2.21 9.77
CA TYR A 153 -8.45 2.84 8.74
C TYR A 153 -9.11 2.75 7.36
N ALA A 154 -8.85 3.76 6.53
CA ALA A 154 -9.16 3.75 5.12
C ALA A 154 -7.96 4.20 4.29
N VAL A 155 -7.82 3.65 3.09
CA VAL A 155 -6.75 4.02 2.16
C VAL A 155 -7.38 4.42 0.84
N LEU A 156 -7.29 5.70 0.49
CA LEU A 156 -7.69 6.21 -0.82
C LEU A 156 -6.54 6.06 -1.79
N ILE A 157 -6.78 5.37 -2.91
CA ILE A 157 -5.78 5.06 -3.92
C ILE A 157 -6.17 5.71 -5.23
N ASN A 158 -5.32 6.63 -5.65
CA ASN A 158 -5.42 7.34 -6.92
C ASN A 158 -4.20 7.02 -7.78
N GLU A 159 -4.20 7.47 -9.03
CA GLU A 159 -3.09 7.24 -9.94
C GLU A 159 -1.79 7.87 -9.38
N GLY A 160 -0.83 7.01 -9.00
CA GLY A 160 0.50 7.39 -8.51
C GLY A 160 0.58 7.87 -7.05
N HIS A 161 -0.54 7.97 -6.33
CA HIS A 161 -0.52 8.40 -4.93
C HIS A 161 -1.62 7.72 -4.10
N SER A 162 -1.42 7.69 -2.79
CA SER A 162 -2.46 7.27 -1.86
C SER A 162 -2.46 8.10 -0.59
N ILE A 163 -3.59 8.07 0.11
CA ILE A 163 -3.80 8.78 1.37
C ILE A 163 -4.31 7.77 2.39
N LEU A 164 -3.64 7.70 3.54
CA LEU A 164 -4.07 6.91 4.70
C LEU A 164 -4.91 7.78 5.62
N TYR A 165 -6.15 7.37 5.85
CA TYR A 165 -7.07 7.96 6.81
C TYR A 165 -7.29 7.05 8.01
N LYS A 166 -7.68 7.66 9.13
CA LYS A 166 -8.20 6.97 10.31
C LYS A 166 -9.44 7.69 10.82
N MET A 167 -10.50 6.94 11.09
CA MET A 167 -11.62 7.44 11.88
C MET A 167 -11.22 7.43 13.36
N ASP A 168 -11.14 8.61 13.98
CA ASP A 168 -10.72 8.76 15.37
C ASP A 168 -11.65 9.73 16.10
N ASN A 169 -12.36 9.25 17.12
CA ASN A 169 -13.42 9.96 17.82
C ASN A 169 -14.49 10.51 16.87
N LYS A 170 -14.95 9.69 15.91
CA LYS A 170 -15.93 10.04 14.87
C LYS A 170 -15.49 11.15 13.91
N LEU A 171 -14.20 11.50 13.90
CA LEU A 171 -13.62 12.44 12.94
C LEU A 171 -12.68 11.69 12.01
N LEU A 172 -12.88 11.83 10.70
CA LEU A 172 -11.96 11.30 9.71
C LEU A 172 -10.71 12.18 9.68
N ARG A 173 -9.55 11.58 10.00
CA ARG A 173 -8.26 12.27 10.00
C ARG A 173 -7.35 11.69 8.93
N GLU A 174 -6.75 12.55 8.14
CA GLU A 174 -5.60 12.19 7.31
C GLU A 174 -4.40 11.93 8.22
N ILE A 175 -3.75 10.77 8.04
CA ILE A 175 -2.59 10.35 8.82
C ILE A 175 -1.31 10.51 8.02
N TYR A 176 -1.36 10.17 6.73
CA TYR A 176 -0.19 10.19 5.86
C TYR A 176 -0.62 10.26 4.39
N THR A 177 0.14 11.00 3.59
CA THR A 177 0.00 11.04 2.13
C THR A 177 1.29 10.55 1.49
N SER A 178 1.19 9.61 0.55
CA SER A 178 2.33 9.03 -0.14
C SER A 178 2.19 9.15 -1.65
N SER A 179 3.23 9.68 -2.28
CA SER A 179 3.48 9.54 -3.72
C SER A 179 4.51 8.43 -3.88
N ILE A 180 4.10 7.24 -4.30
CA ILE A 180 5.05 6.16 -4.57
C ILE A 180 5.24 6.07 -6.06
N ASP A 181 6.42 6.45 -6.52
CA ASP A 181 6.92 6.07 -7.84
C ASP A 181 7.27 4.58 -7.78
N PHE A 182 6.31 3.71 -8.10
CA PHE A 182 6.64 2.34 -8.43
C PHE A 182 7.36 2.36 -9.77
N GLU A 183 8.69 2.55 -9.74
CA GLU A 183 9.53 2.18 -10.87
C GLU A 183 9.18 0.74 -11.21
N SER A 184 8.53 0.55 -12.35
CA SER A 184 8.09 -0.77 -12.78
C SER A 184 9.33 -1.57 -13.07
N SER A 185 9.71 -2.44 -12.13
CA SER A 185 10.74 -3.45 -12.35
C SER A 185 10.33 -4.26 -13.58
N ARG A 186 11.03 -4.04 -14.70
CA ARG A 186 10.92 -4.84 -15.92
C ARG A 186 11.54 -6.21 -15.73
#